data_AF-A0A2V6RQ92-F1
#
_entry.id   AF-A0A2V6RQ92-F1
#
_cell.length_a   1.000
_cell.length_b   1.000
_cell.length_c   1.000
_cell.angle_alpha   90.00
_cell.angle_beta   90.00
_cell.angle_gamma   90.00
#
_symmetry.space_group_name_H-M   'P 1'
#
loop_
_entity.id
_entity.type
_entity.pdbx_description
1 polymer ?
#
loop_
_entity_poly.entity_id
_entity_poly.type
_entity_poly.pdbx_seq_one_letter_code
_entity_poly.pdbx_strand_id
1 'polypeptide(L)'
;MKLVLFELPGRGDVWPGVLTDQGVVNVADAVRVGHSPQLTMQGIIDDFDRLRPELERRVRTSETLPLSSVRLRAPLPRPGKILACIANYWEHGALEARPLNMFLKSSDAVIGPGDTIVLPEFTEPWIFMHEAELALVIKGPAKMVKREDWRRAVFGYTGMIDVSARGEGVTTTTRTTWSTWCRSWSSSPRRS
;
A
#
# COMPACT_ATOMS: atom_id res chain seq x y z
N MET A 1 7.51 10.09 8.77
CA MET A 1 8.50 9.08 8.31
C MET A 1 7.94 8.41 7.06
N LYS A 2 8.74 7.85 6.15
CA LYS A 2 8.22 7.07 5.00
C LYS A 2 8.82 5.67 5.06
N LEU A 3 7.99 4.65 5.30
CA LEU A 3 8.42 3.26 5.36
C LEU A 3 8.32 2.64 3.97
N VAL A 4 9.33 1.88 3.58
CA VAL A 4 9.40 1.20 2.29
C VAL A 4 9.92 -0.22 2.45
N LEU A 5 9.58 -1.06 1.48
CA LEU A 5 10.31 -2.28 1.18
C LEU A 5 11.13 -2.02 -0.08
N PHE A 6 12.34 -2.56 -0.16
CA PHE A 6 13.20 -2.37 -1.32
C PHE A 6 14.08 -3.60 -1.59
N GLU A 7 14.56 -3.71 -2.82
CA GLU A 7 15.50 -4.74 -3.26
C GLU A 7 16.79 -4.09 -3.73
N LEU A 8 17.90 -4.76 -3.44
CA LEU A 8 19.16 -4.47 -4.10
C LEU A 8 19.25 -5.24 -5.42
N PRO A 9 19.72 -4.62 -6.52
CA PRO A 9 19.89 -5.30 -7.79
C PRO A 9 20.67 -6.61 -7.65
N GLY A 10 20.16 -7.70 -8.24
CA GLY A 10 20.82 -9.00 -8.29
C GLY A 10 20.78 -9.83 -7.00
N ARG A 11 20.20 -9.35 -5.89
CA ARG A 11 20.12 -10.11 -4.62
C ARG A 11 18.80 -10.83 -4.37
N GLY A 12 17.70 -10.42 -5.00
CA GLY A 12 16.37 -11.04 -4.83
C GLY A 12 15.72 -10.86 -3.45
N ASP A 13 16.50 -10.56 -2.41
CA ASP A 13 16.00 -10.28 -1.07
C ASP A 13 15.33 -8.90 -0.97
N VAL A 14 14.22 -8.86 -0.23
CA VAL A 14 13.47 -7.64 0.06
C VAL A 14 13.75 -7.19 1.49
N TRP A 15 14.17 -5.94 1.64
CA TRP A 15 14.59 -5.35 2.91
C TRP A 15 13.65 -4.21 3.34
N PRO A 16 13.40 -4.03 4.66
CA PRO A 16 12.73 -2.85 5.18
C PRO A 16 13.66 -1.64 5.17
N GLY A 17 13.12 -0.48 4.79
CA GLY A 17 13.86 0.77 4.74
C GLY A 17 13.03 1.97 5.15
N VAL A 18 13.73 3.08 5.41
CA VAL A 18 13.13 4.40 5.55
C VAL A 18 13.53 5.24 4.34
N LEU A 19 12.53 5.73 3.61
CA LEU A 19 12.73 6.63 2.48
C LEU A 19 12.92 8.07 2.96
N THR A 20 14.00 8.68 2.49
CA THR A 20 14.41 10.07 2.75
C THR A 20 14.56 10.81 1.41
N ASP A 21 14.83 12.10 1.46
CA ASP A 21 15.09 12.89 0.24
C ASP A 21 16.44 12.54 -0.41
N GLN A 22 17.35 11.90 0.32
CA GLN A 22 18.67 11.47 -0.17
C GLN A 22 18.67 10.02 -0.69
N GLY A 23 17.61 9.25 -0.45
CA GLY A 23 17.53 7.83 -0.80
C GLY A 23 16.93 6.97 0.31
N VAL A 24 17.32 5.70 0.37
CA VAL A 24 16.76 4.71 1.30
C VAL A 24 17.80 4.32 2.35
N VAL A 25 17.40 4.41 3.62
CA VAL A 25 18.19 3.88 4.74
C VAL A 25 17.68 2.48 5.05
N ASN A 26 18.56 1.48 4.96
CA ASN A 26 18.24 0.10 5.37
C ASN A 26 18.09 0.04 6.91
N VAL A 27 17.00 -0.53 7.38
CA VAL A 27 16.70 -0.67 8.82
C VAL A 27 16.47 -2.12 9.26
N ALA A 28 16.91 -3.08 8.45
CA ALA A 28 16.73 -4.51 8.71
C ALA A 28 17.34 -4.95 10.05
N ASP A 29 18.43 -4.33 10.49
CA ASP A 29 19.10 -4.62 11.77
C ASP A 29 18.41 -3.99 12.99
N ALA A 30 17.48 -3.07 12.78
CA ALA A 30 16.74 -2.37 13.82
C ALA A 30 15.34 -2.96 14.06
N VAL A 31 14.91 -3.93 13.26
CA VAL A 31 13.55 -4.48 13.28
C VAL A 31 13.58 -6.00 13.24
N ARG A 32 12.49 -6.63 13.67
CA ARG A 32 12.31 -8.07 13.48
C ARG A 32 11.93 -8.34 12.03
N VAL A 33 12.81 -9.02 11.29
CA VAL A 33 12.50 -9.51 9.94
C VAL A 33 11.61 -10.74 10.05
N GLY A 34 10.43 -10.68 9.43
CA GLY A 34 9.48 -11.79 9.35
C GLY A 34 9.86 -12.77 8.24
N HIS A 35 9.15 -13.90 8.16
CA HIS A 35 9.37 -14.91 7.10
C HIS A 35 8.89 -14.47 5.71
N SER A 36 8.23 -13.31 5.61
CA SER A 36 7.85 -12.69 4.36
C SER A 36 7.96 -11.17 4.49
N PRO A 37 8.12 -10.44 3.36
CA PRO A 37 8.20 -8.98 3.41
C PRO A 37 6.92 -8.33 3.98
N GLN A 38 5.76 -8.96 3.73
CA GLN A 38 4.49 -8.56 4.33
C GLN A 38 4.54 -8.59 5.85
N LEU A 39 5.03 -9.68 6.45
CA LEU A 39 5.07 -9.81 7.91
C LEU A 39 6.17 -8.96 8.53
N THR A 40 7.25 -8.70 7.81
CA THR A 40 8.24 -7.71 8.22
C THR A 40 7.60 -6.33 8.36
N MET A 41 6.92 -5.84 7.32
CA MET A 41 6.25 -4.52 7.40
C MET A 41 5.14 -4.52 8.45
N GLN A 42 4.35 -5.60 8.56
CA GLN A 42 3.31 -5.71 9.58
C GLN A 42 3.89 -5.58 10.99
N GLY A 43 5.00 -6.28 11.27
CA GLY A 43 5.69 -6.16 12.56
C GLY A 43 6.18 -4.74 12.84
N ILE A 44 6.68 -4.04 11.82
CA ILE A 44 7.07 -2.62 11.96
C ILE A 44 5.85 -1.75 12.28
N ILE A 45 4.72 -1.96 11.64
CA ILE A 45 3.46 -1.21 11.88
C ILE A 45 2.96 -1.44 13.31
N ASP A 46 2.94 -2.71 13.73
CA ASP A 46 2.45 -3.12 15.04
C ASP A 46 3.31 -2.50 16.16
N ASP A 47 4.63 -2.50 16.00
CA ASP A 47 5.59 -1.98 16.99
C ASP A 47 6.07 -0.54 16.72
N PHE A 48 5.45 0.18 15.78
CA PHE A 48 6.00 1.43 15.25
C PHE A 48 6.38 2.47 16.31
N ASP A 49 5.52 2.69 17.31
CA ASP A 49 5.76 3.71 18.34
C ASP A 49 7.02 3.41 19.17
N ARG A 50 7.30 2.13 19.40
CA ARG A 50 8.52 1.65 20.08
C ARG A 50 9.74 1.75 19.18
N LEU A 51 9.59 1.44 17.89
CA LEU A 51 10.68 1.44 16.91
C LEU A 51 11.07 2.85 16.45
N ARG A 52 10.13 3.79 16.49
CA ARG A 52 10.27 5.12 15.89
C ARG A 52 11.55 5.86 16.31
N PRO A 53 11.92 5.96 17.60
CA PRO A 53 13.14 6.68 18.00
C PRO A 53 14.41 6.07 17.38
N GLU A 54 14.48 4.74 17.30
CA GLU A 54 15.60 4.03 16.69
C GLU A 54 15.63 4.22 15.17
N LEU A 55 14.48 4.14 14.49
CA LEU A 55 14.39 4.41 13.06
C LEU A 55 14.81 5.85 12.73
N GLU A 56 14.40 6.84 13.54
CA GLU A 56 14.83 8.24 13.39
C GLU A 56 16.34 8.41 13.64
N ARG A 57 16.91 7.65 14.59
CA ARG A 57 18.37 7.63 14.81
C ARG A 57 19.10 7.08 13.59
N ARG A 58 18.66 5.94 13.04
CA ARG A 58 19.24 5.31 11.85
C ARG A 58 19.23 6.24 10.65
N VAL A 59 18.13 6.95 10.42
CA VAL A 59 18.03 7.96 9.36
C VAL A 59 19.14 9.02 9.46
N ARG A 60 19.60 9.36 10.67
CA ARG A 60 20.67 10.36 10.88
C ARG A 60 22.08 9.78 10.84
N THR A 61 22.26 8.51 11.17
CA THR A 61 23.60 7.93 11.44
C THR A 61 24.04 6.85 10.45
N SER A 62 23.10 6.22 9.74
CA SER A 62 23.40 5.13 8.82
C SER A 62 23.69 5.64 7.41
N GLU A 63 24.41 4.84 6.63
CA GLU A 63 24.58 5.07 5.20
C GLU A 63 23.23 5.09 4.48
N THR A 64 23.08 6.02 3.54
CA THR A 64 21.89 6.13 2.70
C THR A 64 22.20 5.58 1.31
N LEU A 65 21.42 4.59 0.88
CA LEU A 65 21.51 4.04 -0.47
C LEU A 65 20.81 5.01 -1.44
N PRO A 66 21.47 5.46 -2.51
CA PRO A 66 20.83 6.29 -3.54
C PRO A 66 19.56 5.62 -4.07
N LEU A 67 18.51 6.39 -4.34
CA LEU A 67 17.26 5.82 -4.85
C LEU A 67 17.46 5.09 -6.20
N SER A 68 18.44 5.52 -6.99
CA SER A 68 18.82 4.89 -8.26
C SER A 68 19.52 3.54 -8.11
N SER A 69 20.04 3.20 -6.92
CA SER A 69 20.72 1.92 -6.66
C SER A 69 19.80 0.85 -6.07
N VAL A 70 18.52 1.17 -5.85
CA VAL A 70 17.53 0.26 -5.25
C VAL A 70 16.26 0.19 -6.08
N ARG A 71 15.53 -0.93 -5.99
CA ARG A 71 14.18 -1.03 -6.51
C ARG A 71 13.19 -1.02 -5.36
N LEU A 72 12.29 -0.03 -5.34
CA LEU A 72 11.22 0.00 -4.35
C LEU A 72 10.18 -1.10 -4.63
N ARG A 73 9.68 -1.72 -3.57
CA ARG A 73 8.58 -2.70 -3.60
C ARG A 73 7.35 -2.11 -2.92
N ALA A 74 6.20 -2.74 -3.14
CA ALA A 74 4.97 -2.35 -2.44
C ALA A 74 5.22 -2.40 -0.92
N PRO A 75 4.88 -1.37 -0.14
CA PRO A 75 5.08 -1.38 1.32
C PRO A 75 4.32 -2.52 2.01
N LEU A 76 3.18 -2.94 1.46
CA LEU A 76 2.39 -4.08 1.94
C LEU A 76 2.12 -5.03 0.76
N PRO A 77 2.99 -6.01 0.49
CA PRO A 77 2.88 -6.86 -0.70
C PRO A 77 1.70 -7.84 -0.70
N ARG A 78 1.19 -8.20 0.48
CA ARG A 78 0.12 -9.18 0.68
C ARG A 78 -0.75 -8.80 1.90
N PRO A 79 -1.43 -7.64 1.88
CA PRO A 79 -2.24 -7.20 3.02
C PRO A 79 -3.35 -8.21 3.30
N GLY A 80 -3.83 -8.32 4.54
CA GLY A 80 -4.87 -9.33 4.86
C GLY A 80 -6.21 -9.09 4.14
N LYS A 81 -6.55 -7.84 3.86
CA LYS A 81 -7.74 -7.42 3.08
C LYS A 81 -7.44 -6.10 2.38
N ILE A 82 -8.03 -5.89 1.21
CA ILE A 82 -8.06 -4.59 0.52
C ILE A 82 -9.53 -4.21 0.32
N LEU A 83 -9.96 -3.14 0.98
CA LEU A 83 -11.30 -2.57 0.83
C LEU A 83 -11.20 -1.35 -0.08
N ALA A 84 -11.79 -1.44 -1.27
CA ALA A 84 -11.85 -0.35 -2.24
C ALA A 84 -13.23 0.31 -2.21
N CYS A 85 -13.29 1.63 -2.40
CA CYS A 85 -14.53 2.40 -2.39
C CYS A 85 -14.93 2.77 -3.82
N ILE A 86 -16.21 2.65 -4.15
CA ILE A 86 -16.73 3.00 -5.47
C ILE A 86 -17.15 4.47 -5.47
N ALA A 87 -16.69 5.23 -6.47
CA ALA A 87 -17.14 6.60 -6.77
C ALA A 87 -17.20 7.53 -5.53
N ASN A 88 -16.08 7.63 -4.81
CA ASN A 88 -16.00 8.33 -3.52
C ASN A 88 -15.29 9.70 -3.59
N TYR A 89 -15.13 10.26 -4.80
CA TYR A 89 -14.66 11.63 -5.02
C TYR A 89 -15.82 12.55 -5.37
N TRP A 90 -15.78 13.79 -4.87
CA TRP A 90 -16.76 14.81 -5.21
C TRP A 90 -16.42 15.44 -6.57
N GLU A 91 -16.79 14.77 -7.65
CA GLU A 91 -16.54 15.27 -9.00
C GLU A 91 -17.59 16.33 -9.45
N HIS A 92 -18.74 16.42 -8.76
CA HIS A 92 -19.88 17.23 -9.22
C HIS A 92 -20.61 18.05 -8.15
N GLY A 93 -19.93 18.49 -7.08
CA GLY A 93 -20.53 19.39 -6.08
C GLY A 93 -21.42 18.69 -5.06
N ALA A 94 -20.86 18.55 -3.85
CA ALA A 94 -21.43 18.09 -2.59
C ALA A 94 -22.85 17.46 -2.59
N LEU A 95 -22.88 16.15 -2.32
CA LEU A 95 -24.00 15.47 -1.69
C LEU A 95 -23.55 15.01 -0.31
N GLU A 96 -24.48 14.98 0.65
CA GLU A 96 -24.29 14.56 2.04
C GLU A 96 -23.45 13.27 2.17
N ALA A 97 -22.79 13.08 3.31
CA ALA A 97 -22.02 11.86 3.56
C ALA A 97 -22.93 10.62 3.43
N ARG A 98 -22.65 9.77 2.44
CA ARG A 98 -23.36 8.50 2.21
C ARG A 98 -22.57 7.33 2.79
N PRO A 99 -23.24 6.21 3.12
CA PRO A 99 -22.54 4.96 3.38
C PRO A 99 -21.61 4.63 2.20
N LEU A 100 -20.35 4.30 2.51
CA LEU A 100 -19.37 3.95 1.49
C LEU A 100 -19.78 2.63 0.83
N ASN A 101 -19.94 2.65 -0.48
CA ASN A 101 -20.10 1.44 -1.26
C ASN A 101 -18.72 0.82 -1.48
N MET A 102 -18.47 -0.33 -0.86
CA MET A 102 -17.16 -0.96 -0.83
C MET A 102 -17.17 -2.35 -1.44
N PHE A 103 -16.03 -2.75 -2.01
CA PHE A 103 -15.78 -4.11 -2.46
C PHE A 103 -14.39 -4.58 -2.03
N LEU A 104 -14.15 -5.90 -2.14
CA LEU A 104 -12.86 -6.51 -1.86
C LEU A 104 -12.04 -6.61 -3.14
N LYS A 105 -10.78 -6.20 -3.07
CA LYS A 105 -9.76 -6.57 -4.06
C LYS A 105 -8.91 -7.70 -3.49
N SER A 106 -8.49 -8.60 -4.38
CA SER A 106 -7.57 -9.67 -3.98
C SER A 106 -6.25 -9.06 -3.50
N SER A 107 -5.71 -9.58 -2.40
CA SER A 107 -4.37 -9.22 -1.94
C SER A 107 -3.27 -9.66 -2.91
N ASP A 108 -3.57 -10.60 -3.79
CA ASP A 108 -2.64 -11.04 -4.84
C ASP A 108 -2.42 -9.99 -5.92
N ALA A 109 -3.34 -9.02 -6.04
CA ALA A 109 -3.32 -7.91 -6.99
C ALA A 109 -2.17 -6.91 -6.77
N VAL A 110 -1.52 -6.94 -5.60
CA VAL A 110 -0.57 -5.90 -5.22
C VAL A 110 0.73 -6.05 -6.00
N ILE A 111 1.11 -4.97 -6.68
CA ILE A 111 2.42 -4.81 -7.34
C ILE A 111 3.12 -3.55 -6.85
N GLY A 112 4.45 -3.54 -6.99
CA GLY A 112 5.29 -2.45 -6.55
C GLY A 112 5.35 -1.27 -7.52
N PRO A 113 5.93 -0.15 -7.06
CA PRO A 113 6.21 0.98 -7.93
C PRO A 113 7.26 0.62 -8.99
N GLY A 114 6.88 0.72 -10.26
CA GLY A 114 7.76 0.44 -11.39
C GLY A 114 7.53 -0.96 -11.98
N ASP A 115 6.69 -1.77 -11.32
CA ASP A 115 6.25 -3.06 -11.85
C ASP A 115 5.25 -2.86 -12.99
N THR A 116 5.21 -3.82 -13.90
CA THR A 116 4.34 -3.84 -15.07
C THR A 116 2.95 -4.37 -14.71
N ILE A 117 1.91 -3.63 -15.09
CA ILE A 117 0.54 -4.14 -15.12
C ILE A 117 0.40 -5.01 -16.36
N VAL A 118 0.13 -6.30 -16.18
CA VAL A 118 -0.08 -7.23 -17.30
C VAL A 118 -1.58 -7.27 -17.61
N LEU A 119 -1.96 -6.79 -18.79
CA LEU A 119 -3.35 -6.87 -19.21
C LEU A 119 -3.65 -8.29 -19.71
N PRO A 120 -4.71 -8.94 -19.23
CA PRO A 120 -5.07 -10.27 -19.71
C PRO A 120 -5.58 -10.20 -21.16
N GLU A 121 -5.29 -11.24 -21.94
CA GLU A 121 -5.77 -11.41 -23.31
C GLU A 121 -7.20 -11.98 -23.31
N PHE A 122 -8.17 -11.19 -22.83
CA PHE A 122 -9.58 -11.57 -22.84
C PHE A 122 -10.33 -10.88 -23.98
N THR A 123 -11.29 -11.59 -24.58
CA THR A 123 -12.28 -10.97 -25.49
C THR A 123 -13.21 -10.04 -24.71
N GLU A 124 -13.52 -10.41 -23.46
CA GLU A 124 -14.22 -9.57 -22.51
C GLU A 124 -13.80 -9.92 -21.07
N PRO A 125 -13.62 -8.94 -20.16
CA PRO A 125 -13.65 -7.47 -20.38
C PRO A 125 -12.49 -6.97 -21.28
N TRP A 126 -12.73 -5.91 -22.06
CA TRP A 126 -11.77 -5.37 -23.04
C TRP A 126 -11.34 -3.91 -22.76
N ILE A 127 -11.99 -3.23 -21.82
CA ILE A 127 -11.64 -1.87 -21.40
C ILE A 127 -10.86 -1.94 -20.10
N PHE A 128 -9.67 -1.38 -20.05
CA PHE A 128 -8.86 -1.32 -18.84
C PHE A 128 -8.72 0.12 -18.38
N MET A 129 -9.06 0.38 -17.12
CA MET A 129 -9.04 1.71 -16.52
C MET A 129 -8.09 1.72 -15.33
N HIS A 130 -7.42 2.85 -15.14
CA HIS A 130 -6.61 3.13 -13.96
C HIS A 130 -7.25 4.26 -13.16
N GLU A 131 -7.34 4.10 -11.85
CA GLU A 131 -7.89 5.09 -10.94
C GLU A 131 -6.83 5.39 -9.88
N ALA A 132 -6.46 6.67 -9.73
CA ALA A 132 -5.49 7.09 -8.73
C ALA A 132 -6.20 7.30 -7.39
N GLU A 133 -5.80 6.55 -6.37
CA GLU A 133 -6.50 6.43 -5.11
C GLU A 133 -5.60 6.75 -3.92
N LEU A 134 -6.18 7.37 -2.89
CA LEU A 134 -5.56 7.45 -1.56
C LEU A 134 -5.92 6.20 -0.77
N ALA A 135 -4.92 5.37 -0.47
CA ALA A 135 -5.11 4.20 0.38
C ALA A 135 -4.74 4.50 1.83
N LEU A 136 -5.65 4.15 2.74
CA LEU A 136 -5.43 4.19 4.18
C LEU A 136 -4.86 2.84 4.64
N VAL A 137 -3.75 2.89 5.38
CA VAL A 137 -3.18 1.71 6.02
C VAL A 137 -3.74 1.63 7.44
N ILE A 138 -4.46 0.55 7.74
CA ILE A 138 -5.08 0.33 9.04
C ILE A 138 -4.12 -0.45 9.95
N LYS A 139 -3.90 0.06 11.18
CA LYS A 139 -3.25 -0.68 12.27
C LYS A 139 -4.31 -1.48 13.02
N GLY A 140 -4.18 -2.80 13.01
CA GLY A 140 -5.10 -3.70 13.69
C GLY A 140 -4.77 -3.92 15.17
N PRO A 141 -5.69 -4.52 15.93
CA PRO A 141 -7.09 -4.79 15.57
C PRO A 141 -7.95 -3.52 15.66
N ALA A 142 -8.89 -3.36 14.71
CA ALA A 142 -9.86 -2.26 14.70
C ALA A 142 -11.27 -2.81 14.43
N LYS A 143 -12.23 -2.52 15.31
CA LYS A 143 -13.62 -2.96 15.21
C LYS A 143 -14.55 -1.92 15.82
N MET A 144 -15.66 -1.59 15.15
CA MET A 144 -16.66 -0.63 15.62
C MET A 144 -16.04 0.71 16.08
N VAL A 145 -15.03 1.20 15.35
CA VAL A 145 -14.34 2.44 15.67
C VAL A 145 -15.28 3.61 15.40
N LYS A 146 -15.48 4.48 16.38
CA LYS A 146 -16.32 5.68 16.21
C LYS A 146 -15.70 6.65 15.22
N ARG A 147 -16.53 7.49 14.60
CA ARG A 147 -16.06 8.45 13.58
C ARG A 147 -15.00 9.38 14.14
N GLU A 148 -15.22 9.98 15.31
CA GLU A 148 -14.30 10.89 16.00
C GLU A 148 -12.94 10.24 16.30
N ASP A 149 -12.93 8.91 16.41
CA ASP A 149 -11.82 8.08 16.85
C ASP A 149 -11.02 7.47 15.70
N TRP A 150 -11.40 7.72 14.44
CA TRP A 150 -10.83 7.07 13.26
C TRP A 150 -9.30 7.04 13.23
N ARG A 151 -8.66 8.09 13.75
CA ARG A 151 -7.20 8.25 13.78
C ARG A 151 -6.49 7.16 14.58
N ARG A 152 -7.16 6.51 15.53
CA ARG A 152 -6.58 5.40 16.29
C ARG A 152 -6.42 4.13 15.45
N ALA A 153 -7.24 3.97 14.41
CA ALA A 153 -7.21 2.81 13.53
C ALA A 153 -6.29 3.01 12.32
N VAL A 154 -6.04 4.26 11.90
CA VAL A 154 -5.21 4.55 10.72
C VAL A 154 -3.74 4.69 11.14
N PHE A 155 -2.92 3.76 10.66
CA PHE A 155 -1.46 3.85 10.78
C PHE A 155 -0.90 5.00 9.94
N GLY A 156 -1.31 5.03 8.68
CA GLY A 156 -0.71 5.90 7.67
C GLY A 156 -1.42 5.82 6.34
N TYR A 157 -0.76 6.35 5.32
CA TYR A 157 -1.31 6.48 3.97
C TYR A 157 -0.29 6.04 2.94
N THR A 158 -0.79 5.50 1.83
CA THR A 158 -0.01 5.18 0.63
C THR A 158 -0.80 5.60 -0.60
N GLY A 159 -0.12 5.93 -1.69
CA GLY A 159 -0.79 5.98 -2.99
C GLY A 159 -1.24 4.57 -3.38
N MET A 160 -2.32 4.45 -4.15
CA MET A 160 -2.77 3.22 -4.80
C MET A 160 -3.22 3.54 -6.24
N ILE A 161 -2.90 2.70 -7.22
CA ILE A 161 -3.62 2.69 -8.50
C ILE A 161 -4.58 1.51 -8.47
N ASP A 162 -5.87 1.78 -8.49
CA ASP A 162 -6.91 0.78 -8.70
C ASP A 162 -7.06 0.55 -10.20
N VAL A 163 -6.54 -0.58 -10.68
CA VAL A 163 -6.77 -1.02 -12.04
C VAL A 163 -8.02 -1.90 -12.06
N SER A 164 -8.90 -1.63 -13.01
CA SER A 164 -10.11 -2.41 -13.26
C SER A 164 -10.24 -2.75 -14.74
N ALA A 165 -10.87 -3.90 -15.02
CA ALA A 165 -11.27 -4.30 -16.36
C ALA A 165 -12.80 -4.24 -16.48
N ARG A 166 -13.30 -3.69 -17.58
CA ARG A 166 -14.73 -3.44 -17.86
C ARG A 166 -15.10 -3.94 -19.27
N GLY A 167 -16.37 -4.28 -19.44
CA GLY A 167 -16.99 -4.62 -20.73
C GLY A 167 -18.38 -3.97 -20.81
N GLU A 168 -19.23 -4.43 -21.72
CA GLU A 168 -20.62 -3.98 -21.78
C GLU A 168 -21.45 -4.50 -20.58
N GLY A 169 -22.22 -3.60 -19.95
CA GLY A 169 -23.10 -3.90 -18.83
C GLY A 169 -22.39 -4.00 -17.46
N VAL A 170 -23.17 -3.83 -16.38
CA VAL A 170 -22.71 -4.13 -15.02
C VAL A 170 -22.89 -5.63 -14.80
N THR A 171 -21.82 -6.41 -14.93
CA THR A 171 -21.82 -7.84 -14.61
C THR A 171 -21.28 -8.04 -13.19
N THR A 172 -22.12 -8.56 -12.30
CA THR A 172 -21.82 -8.78 -10.88
C THR A 172 -20.76 -9.87 -10.70
N THR A 173 -19.68 -9.52 -9.99
CA THR A 173 -18.71 -10.30 -9.15
C THR A 173 -18.18 -11.68 -9.58
N THR A 174 -18.78 -12.45 -10.49
CA THR A 174 -18.25 -13.76 -10.90
C THR A 174 -17.16 -13.68 -11.96
N ARG A 175 -17.00 -12.53 -12.64
CA ARG A 175 -16.01 -12.33 -13.72
C ARG A 175 -14.91 -11.31 -13.42
N THR A 176 -15.06 -10.47 -12.40
CA THR A 176 -14.18 -9.30 -12.15
C THR A 176 -13.03 -9.56 -11.18
N THR A 177 -13.02 -10.72 -10.50
CA THR A 177 -11.98 -11.08 -9.50
C THR A 177 -10.61 -11.32 -10.13
N TRP A 178 -10.53 -11.53 -11.45
CA TRP A 178 -9.31 -11.89 -12.17
C TRP A 178 -8.51 -10.71 -12.70
N SER A 179 -8.99 -9.46 -12.57
CA SER A 179 -8.38 -8.34 -13.29
C SER A 179 -8.39 -7.07 -12.46
N THR A 180 -7.79 -7.17 -11.28
CA THR A 180 -7.55 -6.03 -10.44
C THR A 180 -6.09 -6.00 -10.04
N TRP A 181 -5.45 -4.85 -10.25
CA TRP A 181 -4.08 -4.58 -9.84
C TRP A 181 -4.11 -3.42 -8.84
N CYS A 182 -3.31 -3.49 -7.79
CA CYS A 182 -3.15 -2.44 -6.78
C CYS A 182 -1.69 -2.00 -6.77
N ARG A 183 -1.39 -0.84 -7.34
CA ARG A 183 -0.02 -0.29 -7.32
C ARG A 183 0.16 0.68 -6.16
N SER A 184 0.92 0.32 -5.14
CA SER A 184 1.08 1.18 -3.96
C SER A 184 2.44 1.90 -3.88
N TRP A 185 2.43 3.14 -3.38
CA TRP A 185 3.62 3.99 -3.23
C TRP A 185 3.79 4.49 -1.80
N SER A 186 4.90 4.08 -1.16
CA SER A 186 5.44 4.54 0.14
C SER A 186 4.42 4.84 1.23
N SER A 187 4.45 4.07 2.33
CA SER A 187 3.57 4.37 3.47
C SER A 187 4.18 5.47 4.36
N SER A 188 3.47 6.60 4.53
CA SER A 188 3.82 7.59 5.56
C SER A 188 2.92 7.36 6.78
N PRO A 189 3.47 7.08 7.97
CA PRO A 189 2.72 7.16 9.21
C PRO A 189 2.17 8.59 9.37
N ARG A 190 1.01 8.69 10.01
CA ARG A 190 0.38 9.99 10.28
C ARG A 190 1.30 10.86 11.14
N ARG A 191 1.37 12.17 10.85
CA ARG A 191 1.99 13.15 11.77
C ARG A 191 1.02 13.40 12.94
N SER A 192 1.51 13.28 14.17
CA SER A 192 0.79 13.61 15.41
C SER A 192 0.46 15.09 15.46
#